data_AF-A0A1D9PE65-F1
#
_entry.id   AF-A0A1D9PE65-F1
#
_cell.length_a   1.000
_cell.length_b   1.000
_cell.length_c   1.000
_cell.angle_alpha   90.00
_cell.angle_beta   90.00
_cell.angle_gamma   90.00
#
_symmetry.space_group_name_H-M   'P 1'
#
loop_
_entity.id
_entity.type
_entity.pdbx_description
1 polymer ?
#
loop_
_entity_poly.entity_id
_entity_poly.type
_entity_poly.pdbx_seq_one_letter_code
_entity_poly.pdbx_strand_id
1 'polypeptide(L)'
;MNWKIVNRSIFATMITLFIISCDQNNLEPLEHNSTPPGEVENVTVENLPGKAKLTYSLPSDQDLLYVKAEYTLATGRKMEVKSSYYNNTLTVEGFADTDEHDVKLYAVNRSETVSKPVVVKIKPLEAAIWDVYRSIQTGSAFGGIYVTGSNLTRENLSILVMQKDVKGDWVVNPRSIYTSTNVINKTIRGFLSVEQDFAITVRDRWLNTTDTIFTSITPLEEFTLPKSGYKHFPLPGDTKTHPTAIPAGMWDGNIMDWPKVFLTDGAVPGQHVVTIDTGVLKRMSRMVIWDYPEYYNGRTYYYTGNLKEFEIWGSANPNPDGSLDGTWVKLGTYNATKPSGLPFGEQTAEDYNTAVAGFSWDFDATAPPIRYLRIVSIKNWGGIGTMAIGEIQVYGAN
;
A
#
# COMPACT_ATOMS: atom_id res chain seq x y z
N MET A 1 57.03 -39.75 -27.79
CA MET A 1 55.92 -39.05 -28.47
C MET A 1 55.28 -38.12 -27.44
N ASN A 2 55.35 -36.80 -27.67
CA ASN A 2 55.19 -35.76 -26.65
C ASN A 2 53.74 -35.63 -26.13
N TRP A 3 53.48 -36.21 -24.95
CA TRP A 3 52.18 -36.14 -24.26
C TRP A 3 51.75 -34.69 -23.96
N LYS A 4 52.70 -33.75 -23.82
CA LYS A 4 52.40 -32.32 -23.59
C LYS A 4 51.82 -31.58 -24.81
N ILE A 5 52.05 -32.09 -26.03
CA ILE A 5 51.53 -31.47 -27.26
C ILE A 5 50.08 -31.91 -27.49
N VAL A 6 49.76 -33.17 -27.19
CA VAL A 6 48.41 -33.73 -27.35
C VAL A 6 47.39 -33.06 -26.40
N ASN A 7 47.77 -32.75 -25.15
CA ASN A 7 46.88 -32.06 -24.21
C ASN A 7 46.61 -30.58 -24.58
N ARG A 8 47.58 -29.89 -25.20
CA ARG A 8 47.36 -28.50 -25.67
C ARG A 8 46.47 -28.44 -26.91
N SER A 9 46.59 -29.43 -27.80
CA SER A 9 45.73 -29.53 -28.97
C SER A 9 44.30 -29.92 -28.61
N ILE A 10 44.08 -30.81 -27.63
CA ILE A 10 42.73 -31.18 -27.19
C ILE A 10 42.05 -30.01 -26.45
N PHE A 11 42.78 -29.26 -25.63
CA PHE A 11 42.21 -28.09 -24.93
C PHE A 11 41.92 -26.91 -25.88
N ALA A 12 42.73 -26.73 -26.93
CA ALA A 12 42.47 -25.72 -27.96
C ALA A 12 41.27 -26.08 -28.85
N THR A 13 41.06 -27.37 -29.16
CA THR A 13 39.89 -27.85 -29.91
C THR A 13 38.61 -27.86 -29.07
N MET A 14 38.71 -28.03 -27.74
CA MET A 14 37.55 -27.99 -26.84
C MET A 14 37.08 -26.55 -26.54
N ILE A 15 37.94 -25.55 -26.67
CA ILE A 15 37.60 -24.12 -26.49
C ILE A 15 36.99 -23.52 -27.76
N THR A 16 37.33 -24.01 -28.96
CA THR A 16 36.71 -23.56 -30.22
C THR A 16 35.30 -24.12 -30.46
N LEU A 17 34.89 -25.16 -29.72
CA LEU A 17 33.54 -25.74 -29.79
C LEU A 17 32.50 -25.02 -28.92
N PHE A 18 32.90 -24.05 -28.08
CA PHE A 18 31.98 -23.29 -27.21
C PHE A 18 31.46 -21.97 -27.81
N ILE A 19 31.84 -21.62 -29.05
CA ILE A 19 31.53 -20.32 -29.66
C ILE A 19 30.43 -20.39 -30.75
N ILE A 20 29.76 -21.53 -30.94
CA ILE A 20 28.76 -21.71 -32.02
C ILE A 20 27.39 -22.17 -31.48
N SER A 21 27.01 -21.76 -30.27
CA SER A 21 25.60 -21.96 -29.86
C SER A 21 25.14 -20.84 -28.95
N CYS A 22 24.85 -19.71 -29.59
CA CYS A 22 23.88 -18.75 -29.10
C CYS A 22 23.20 -18.18 -30.36
N ASP A 23 22.28 -18.94 -30.95
CA ASP A 23 21.30 -18.33 -31.83
C ASP A 23 20.47 -17.41 -30.95
N GLN A 24 20.70 -16.10 -31.09
CA GLN A 24 19.74 -15.12 -30.63
C GLN A 24 18.47 -15.37 -31.44
N ASN A 25 17.48 -16.02 -30.82
CA ASN A 25 16.12 -16.05 -31.34
C ASN A 25 15.65 -14.60 -31.48
N ASN A 26 15.80 -14.04 -32.67
CA ASN A 26 15.18 -12.76 -33.02
C ASN A 26 13.67 -13.00 -32.99
N LEU A 27 12.96 -12.19 -32.20
CA LEU A 27 11.50 -12.18 -32.19
C LEU A 27 11.04 -11.49 -33.47
N GLU A 28 10.93 -12.26 -34.54
CA GLU A 28 10.42 -11.82 -35.83
C GLU A 28 9.08 -12.51 -36.14
N PRO A 29 8.20 -11.86 -36.92
CA PRO A 29 7.01 -12.50 -37.43
C PRO A 29 7.32 -13.81 -38.18
N LEU A 30 6.55 -14.86 -37.91
CA LEU A 30 6.64 -16.14 -38.64
C LEU A 30 6.06 -16.04 -40.05
N GLU A 31 5.21 -15.04 -40.27
CA GLU A 31 4.58 -14.74 -41.54
C GLU A 31 5.27 -13.50 -42.15
N HIS A 32 5.48 -13.51 -43.47
CA HIS A 32 6.08 -12.40 -44.19
C HIS A 32 5.13 -11.91 -45.30
N ASN A 33 4.15 -11.11 -44.89
CA ASN A 33 3.23 -10.39 -45.76
C ASN A 33 3.49 -8.88 -45.67
N SER A 34 3.84 -8.26 -46.80
CA SER A 34 4.06 -6.81 -46.90
C SER A 34 2.79 -6.02 -47.24
N THR A 35 1.64 -6.68 -47.38
CA THR A 35 0.36 -6.03 -47.64
C THR A 35 -0.24 -5.58 -46.31
N PRO A 36 -0.46 -4.26 -46.10
CA PRO A 36 -1.12 -3.79 -44.90
C PRO A 36 -2.57 -4.25 -44.81
N PRO A 37 -3.10 -4.49 -43.60
CA PRO A 37 -4.54 -4.70 -43.41
C PRO A 37 -5.33 -3.42 -43.71
N GLY A 38 -6.65 -3.56 -43.85
CA GLY A 38 -7.57 -2.43 -43.94
C GLY A 38 -7.50 -1.49 -42.74
N GLU A 39 -8.06 -0.29 -42.89
CA GLU A 39 -8.19 0.67 -41.78
C GLU A 39 -9.32 0.24 -40.83
N VAL A 40 -9.24 0.66 -39.56
CA VAL A 40 -10.38 0.50 -38.64
C VAL A 40 -11.52 1.44 -39.04
N GLU A 41 -12.76 1.03 -38.86
CA GLU A 41 -13.93 1.84 -39.25
C GLU A 41 -14.85 2.12 -38.06
N ASN A 42 -15.84 3.01 -38.26
CA ASN A 42 -16.93 3.29 -37.30
C ASN A 42 -16.45 3.57 -35.87
N VAL A 43 -15.36 4.34 -35.73
CA VAL A 43 -14.80 4.61 -34.41
C VAL A 43 -15.74 5.50 -33.61
N THR A 44 -16.15 5.02 -32.43
CA THR A 44 -16.93 5.78 -31.45
C THR A 44 -16.10 6.04 -30.20
N VAL A 45 -16.31 7.20 -29.58
CA VAL A 45 -15.54 7.69 -28.43
C VAL A 45 -16.46 7.83 -27.23
N GLU A 46 -16.10 7.19 -26.12
CA GLU A 46 -16.66 7.41 -24.80
C GLU A 46 -15.59 8.08 -23.92
N ASN A 47 -15.80 9.34 -23.56
CA ASN A 47 -14.87 10.09 -22.72
C ASN A 47 -15.14 9.79 -21.23
N LEU A 48 -14.07 9.50 -20.49
CA LEU A 48 -14.07 9.10 -19.09
C LEU A 48 -13.05 9.94 -18.30
N PRO A 49 -13.06 9.94 -16.96
CA PRO A 49 -12.08 10.67 -16.15
C PRO A 49 -10.64 10.26 -16.47
N GLY A 50 -9.88 11.19 -17.07
CA GLY A 50 -8.50 11.01 -17.50
C GLY A 50 -8.24 9.94 -18.58
N LYS A 51 -9.30 9.46 -19.24
CA LYS A 51 -9.23 8.40 -20.25
C LYS A 51 -10.33 8.51 -21.29
N ALA A 52 -10.17 7.80 -22.40
CA ALA A 52 -11.23 7.61 -23.38
C ALA A 52 -11.26 6.16 -23.84
N LYS A 53 -12.46 5.61 -23.96
CA LYS A 53 -12.70 4.30 -24.53
C LYS A 53 -13.11 4.46 -25.99
N LEU A 54 -12.36 3.78 -26.86
CA LEU A 54 -12.58 3.74 -28.30
C LEU A 54 -13.23 2.40 -28.64
N THR A 55 -14.30 2.42 -29.42
CA THR A 55 -14.93 1.22 -29.99
C THR A 55 -14.93 1.35 -31.50
N TYR A 56 -14.57 0.29 -32.22
CA TYR A 56 -14.34 0.35 -33.67
C TYR A 56 -14.76 -0.95 -34.37
N SER A 57 -14.92 -0.90 -35.68
CA SER A 57 -15.07 -2.06 -36.55
C SER A 57 -13.69 -2.52 -37.04
N LEU A 58 -13.45 -3.82 -36.95
CA LEU A 58 -12.20 -4.44 -37.40
C LEU A 58 -12.21 -4.65 -38.92
N PRO A 59 -11.05 -4.53 -39.59
CA PRO A 59 -10.89 -4.99 -40.96
C PRO A 59 -11.20 -6.48 -41.11
N SER A 60 -11.61 -6.91 -42.30
CA SER A 60 -11.93 -8.32 -42.61
C SER A 60 -10.71 -9.17 -42.99
N ASP A 61 -9.51 -8.59 -42.93
CA ASP A 61 -8.24 -9.27 -43.22
C ASP A 61 -8.04 -10.51 -42.34
N GLN A 62 -7.82 -11.67 -42.96
CA GLN A 62 -7.67 -12.95 -42.25
C GLN A 62 -6.41 -13.01 -41.38
N ASP A 63 -5.38 -12.25 -41.75
CA ASP A 63 -4.10 -12.16 -41.06
C ASP A 63 -4.05 -11.00 -40.06
N LEU A 64 -5.18 -10.33 -39.76
CA LEU A 64 -5.24 -9.31 -38.72
C LEU A 64 -4.79 -9.88 -37.37
N LEU A 65 -3.89 -9.17 -36.69
CA LEU A 65 -3.34 -9.58 -35.40
C LEU A 65 -3.85 -8.71 -34.26
N TYR A 66 -3.74 -7.38 -34.40
CA TYR A 66 -4.18 -6.45 -33.37
C TYR A 66 -4.50 -5.07 -33.97
N VAL A 67 -5.23 -4.26 -33.20
CA VAL A 67 -5.33 -2.81 -33.40
C VAL A 67 -4.45 -2.13 -32.36
N LYS A 68 -3.71 -1.10 -32.76
CA LYS A 68 -2.96 -0.27 -31.83
C LYS A 68 -3.38 1.20 -31.90
N ALA A 69 -3.31 1.85 -30.75
CA ALA A 69 -3.50 3.29 -30.61
C ALA A 69 -2.17 3.94 -30.23
N GLU A 70 -1.84 5.05 -30.88
CA GLU A 70 -0.70 5.90 -30.55
C GLU A 70 -1.19 7.31 -30.20
N TYR A 71 -0.69 7.85 -29.09
CA TYR A 71 -0.98 9.21 -28.61
C TYR A 71 0.19 9.75 -27.79
N THR A 72 0.16 11.05 -27.51
CA THR A 72 1.21 11.73 -26.73
C THR A 72 0.57 12.38 -25.51
N LEU A 73 1.14 12.12 -24.34
CA LEU A 73 0.69 12.76 -23.10
C LEU A 73 1.22 14.21 -23.03
N ALA A 74 0.64 15.03 -22.16
CA ALA A 74 1.14 16.38 -21.89
C ALA A 74 2.61 16.42 -21.44
N THR A 75 3.10 15.32 -20.85
CA THR A 75 4.53 15.14 -20.49
C THR A 75 5.46 14.95 -21.70
N GLY A 76 4.93 14.87 -22.93
CA GLY A 76 5.66 14.54 -24.14
C GLY A 76 5.92 13.04 -24.33
N ARG A 77 5.51 12.21 -23.37
CA ARG A 77 5.65 10.75 -23.46
C ARG A 77 4.73 10.19 -24.54
N LYS A 78 5.32 9.46 -25.50
CA LYS A 78 4.57 8.68 -26.49
C LYS A 78 4.02 7.42 -25.83
N MET A 79 2.74 7.15 -26.09
CA MET A 79 2.02 5.99 -25.57
C MET A 79 1.58 5.11 -26.73
N GLU A 80 1.70 3.81 -26.54
CA GLU A 80 1.15 2.79 -27.42
C GLU A 80 0.28 1.85 -26.59
N VAL A 81 -0.93 1.57 -27.07
CA VAL A 81 -1.83 0.57 -26.48
C VAL A 81 -2.25 -0.37 -27.59
N LYS A 82 -2.28 -1.68 -27.32
CA LYS A 82 -2.70 -2.71 -28.28
C LYS A 82 -3.95 -3.43 -27.78
N SER A 83 -4.82 -3.80 -28.71
CA SER A 83 -5.99 -4.64 -28.48
C SER A 83 -6.00 -5.74 -29.54
N SER A 84 -6.05 -7.00 -29.11
CA SER A 84 -6.03 -8.14 -30.04
C SER A 84 -7.23 -8.11 -30.98
N TYR A 85 -7.12 -8.78 -32.13
CA TYR A 85 -8.19 -8.87 -33.12
C TYR A 85 -9.49 -9.53 -32.59
N TYR A 86 -9.46 -10.17 -31.42
CA TYR A 86 -10.66 -10.70 -30.77
C TYR A 86 -11.50 -9.62 -30.09
N ASN A 87 -10.96 -8.40 -29.93
CA ASN A 87 -11.59 -7.28 -29.28
C ASN A 87 -11.80 -6.12 -30.26
N ASN A 88 -12.88 -5.39 -30.06
CA ASN A 88 -13.25 -4.23 -30.84
C ASN A 88 -13.21 -2.93 -30.02
N THR A 89 -12.55 -2.96 -28.86
CA THR A 89 -12.40 -1.81 -27.97
C THR A 89 -10.96 -1.64 -27.52
N LEU A 90 -10.60 -0.38 -27.23
CA LEU A 90 -9.31 0.01 -26.67
C LEU A 90 -9.49 1.23 -25.77
N THR A 91 -8.81 1.27 -24.64
CA THR A 91 -8.80 2.43 -23.73
C THR A 91 -7.47 3.16 -23.82
N VAL A 92 -7.51 4.47 -24.03
CA VAL A 92 -6.35 5.37 -23.93
C VAL A 92 -6.44 6.17 -22.62
N GLU A 93 -5.34 6.32 -21.90
CA GLU A 93 -5.35 6.81 -20.51
C GLU A 93 -4.15 7.73 -20.24
N GLY A 94 -4.25 8.52 -19.16
CA GLY A 94 -3.16 9.38 -18.69
C GLY A 94 -3.30 10.84 -19.08
N PHE A 95 -4.50 11.25 -19.49
CA PHE A 95 -4.85 12.64 -19.72
C PHE A 95 -5.25 13.27 -18.40
N ALA A 96 -4.73 14.44 -18.07
CA ALA A 96 -5.10 15.16 -16.85
C ALA A 96 -6.03 16.35 -17.11
N ASP A 97 -6.01 16.87 -18.32
CA ASP A 97 -6.84 17.98 -18.78
C ASP A 97 -8.14 17.49 -19.45
N THR A 98 -8.93 18.45 -19.93
CA THR A 98 -10.17 18.20 -20.68
C THR A 98 -10.08 18.75 -22.11
N ASP A 99 -8.85 18.89 -22.62
CA ASP A 99 -8.58 19.38 -23.96
C ASP A 99 -8.85 18.29 -25.00
N GLU A 100 -8.92 18.69 -26.27
CA GLU A 100 -9.01 17.72 -27.37
C GLU A 100 -7.63 17.12 -27.67
N HIS A 101 -7.58 15.79 -27.78
CA HIS A 101 -6.36 15.04 -28.10
C HIS A 101 -6.55 14.20 -29.36
N ASP A 102 -5.52 14.17 -30.21
CA ASP A 102 -5.49 13.29 -31.37
C ASP A 102 -4.94 11.91 -30.97
N VAL A 103 -5.72 10.88 -31.25
CA VAL A 103 -5.33 9.47 -31.11
C VAL A 103 -5.28 8.84 -32.50
N LYS A 104 -4.16 8.18 -32.83
CA LYS A 104 -4.00 7.48 -34.11
C LYS A 104 -4.24 6.00 -33.91
N LEU A 105 -5.23 5.45 -34.60
CA LEU A 105 -5.52 4.02 -34.61
C LEU A 105 -4.94 3.37 -35.87
N TYR A 106 -4.37 2.19 -35.71
CA TYR A 106 -3.83 1.37 -36.79
C TYR A 106 -4.26 -0.07 -36.61
N ALA A 107 -4.59 -0.75 -37.71
CA ALA A 107 -4.66 -2.20 -37.76
C ALA A 107 -3.27 -2.76 -38.11
N VAL A 108 -2.91 -3.87 -37.48
CA VAL A 108 -1.62 -4.53 -37.68
C VAL A 108 -1.85 -6.01 -37.91
N ASN A 109 -1.26 -6.55 -38.97
CA ASN A 109 -1.36 -7.96 -39.31
C ASN A 109 -0.27 -8.81 -38.63
N ARG A 110 -0.33 -10.12 -38.83
CA ARG A 110 0.62 -11.10 -38.27
C ARG A 110 2.06 -10.93 -38.72
N SER A 111 2.28 -10.20 -39.80
CA SER A 111 3.59 -9.85 -40.34
C SER A 111 4.12 -8.50 -39.82
N GLU A 112 3.45 -7.90 -38.83
CA GLU A 112 3.75 -6.56 -38.27
C GLU A 112 3.69 -5.42 -39.31
N THR A 113 2.96 -5.63 -40.40
CA THR A 113 2.66 -4.58 -41.38
C THR A 113 1.45 -3.76 -40.91
N VAL A 114 1.58 -2.44 -40.96
CA VAL A 114 0.66 -1.47 -40.34
C VAL A 114 -0.21 -0.78 -41.39
N SER A 115 -1.52 -0.65 -41.13
CA SER A 115 -2.45 0.11 -41.96
C SER A 115 -2.10 1.61 -42.00
N LYS A 116 -2.83 2.38 -42.81
CA LYS A 116 -2.88 3.84 -42.64
C LYS A 116 -3.55 4.21 -41.30
N PRO A 117 -3.19 5.36 -40.70
CA PRO A 117 -3.79 5.80 -39.44
C PRO A 117 -5.19 6.35 -39.64
N VAL A 118 -6.10 5.97 -38.75
CA VAL A 118 -7.35 6.70 -38.51
C VAL A 118 -7.15 7.62 -37.32
N VAL A 119 -7.24 8.93 -37.56
CA VAL A 119 -7.08 9.95 -36.52
C VAL A 119 -8.43 10.23 -35.88
N VAL A 120 -8.51 10.03 -34.56
CA VAL A 120 -9.73 10.22 -33.78
C VAL A 120 -9.47 11.27 -32.72
N LYS A 121 -10.38 12.23 -32.60
CA LYS A 121 -10.35 13.25 -31.54
C LYS A 121 -11.09 12.74 -30.32
N ILE A 122 -10.42 12.79 -29.18
CA ILE A 122 -11.03 12.51 -27.87
C ILE A 122 -11.03 13.78 -27.04
N LYS A 123 -11.90 13.85 -26.04
CA LYS A 123 -11.97 14.96 -25.08
C LYS A 123 -12.25 14.39 -23.67
N PRO A 124 -11.21 13.87 -22.99
CA PRO A 124 -11.36 13.19 -21.70
C PRO A 124 -12.10 14.04 -20.68
N LEU A 125 -12.76 13.40 -19.72
CA LEU A 125 -13.28 14.10 -18.55
C LEU A 125 -12.13 14.40 -17.59
N GLU A 126 -12.34 15.35 -16.68
CA GLU A 126 -11.34 15.76 -15.70
C GLU A 126 -10.82 14.56 -14.90
N ALA A 127 -9.50 14.45 -14.78
CA ALA A 127 -8.86 13.33 -14.10
C ALA A 127 -9.09 13.36 -12.57
N ALA A 128 -9.09 12.18 -11.97
CA ALA A 128 -9.35 12.01 -10.54
C ALA A 128 -8.39 12.80 -9.63
N ILE A 129 -7.17 13.12 -10.09
CA ILE A 129 -6.20 13.93 -9.33
C ILE A 129 -6.81 15.25 -8.85
N TRP A 130 -7.69 15.87 -9.63
CA TRP A 130 -8.27 17.18 -9.34
C TRP A 130 -9.38 17.09 -8.29
N ASP A 131 -10.22 16.06 -8.35
CA ASP A 131 -11.22 15.78 -7.30
C ASP A 131 -10.56 15.47 -5.97
N VAL A 132 -9.50 14.65 -5.98
CA VAL A 132 -8.73 14.38 -4.76
C VAL A 132 -8.14 15.68 -4.23
N TYR A 133 -7.43 16.45 -5.06
CA TYR A 133 -6.81 17.72 -4.68
C TYR A 133 -7.80 18.68 -4.01
N ARG A 134 -8.98 18.91 -4.63
CA ARG A 134 -10.01 19.80 -4.07
C ARG A 134 -10.61 19.29 -2.75
N SER A 135 -10.57 17.98 -2.51
CA SER A 135 -11.10 17.37 -1.29
C SER A 135 -10.08 17.26 -0.14
N ILE A 136 -8.80 17.58 -0.40
CA ILE A 136 -7.77 17.43 0.63
C ILE A 136 -8.05 18.36 1.80
N GLN A 137 -8.03 17.80 3.01
CA GLN A 137 -7.96 18.54 4.25
C GLN A 137 -6.73 18.07 5.04
N THR A 138 -6.08 19.02 5.70
CA THR A 138 -4.89 18.75 6.48
C THR A 138 -4.82 19.66 7.71
N GLY A 139 -4.13 19.19 8.74
CA GLY A 139 -3.97 19.90 10.00
C GLY A 139 -3.05 19.14 10.96
N SER A 140 -2.95 19.63 12.19
CA SER A 140 -2.07 19.06 13.21
C SER A 140 -2.48 17.65 13.63
N ALA A 141 -1.49 16.77 13.77
CA ALA A 141 -1.62 15.47 14.40
C ALA A 141 -0.44 15.25 15.37
N PHE A 142 -0.58 14.29 16.29
CA PHE A 142 0.53 13.89 17.17
C PHE A 142 1.75 13.46 16.34
N GLY A 143 2.91 14.05 16.60
CA GLY A 143 4.15 13.79 15.86
C GLY A 143 4.08 14.09 14.37
N GLY A 144 3.03 14.76 13.87
CA GLY A 144 2.98 15.16 12.48
C GLY A 144 1.69 15.85 11.99
N ILE A 145 1.25 15.50 10.78
CA ILE A 145 0.04 16.07 10.16
C ILE A 145 -0.90 14.97 9.67
N TYR A 146 -2.20 15.22 9.74
CA TYR A 146 -3.17 14.36 9.05
C TYR A 146 -3.43 14.89 7.63
N VAL A 147 -3.75 13.97 6.73
CA VAL A 147 -4.21 14.25 5.37
C VAL A 147 -5.44 13.37 5.13
N THR A 148 -6.58 14.01 4.90
CA THR A 148 -7.82 13.35 4.51
C THR A 148 -8.24 13.80 3.11
N GLY A 149 -9.08 13.01 2.45
CA GLY A 149 -9.57 13.30 1.11
C GLY A 149 -10.43 12.16 0.54
N SER A 150 -10.95 12.36 -0.67
CA SER A 150 -11.85 11.42 -1.35
C SER A 150 -11.37 11.09 -2.75
N ASN A 151 -11.17 9.80 -3.03
CA ASN A 151 -10.77 9.24 -4.33
C ASN A 151 -11.85 8.28 -4.83
N LEU A 152 -13.01 8.82 -5.18
CA LEU A 152 -14.23 8.04 -5.48
C LEU A 152 -14.05 7.01 -6.61
N THR A 153 -13.19 7.32 -7.58
CA THR A 153 -12.87 6.46 -8.72
C THR A 153 -11.80 5.41 -8.42
N ARG A 154 -11.19 5.44 -7.22
CA ARG A 154 -10.15 4.49 -6.76
C ARG A 154 -8.95 4.43 -7.70
N GLU A 155 -8.61 5.55 -8.34
CA GLU A 155 -7.44 5.65 -9.19
C GLU A 155 -6.15 5.50 -8.35
N ASN A 156 -5.10 4.97 -8.96
CA ASN A 156 -3.80 4.82 -8.30
C ASN A 156 -3.09 6.17 -8.24
N LEU A 157 -2.99 6.74 -7.04
CA LEU A 157 -2.53 8.11 -6.82
C LEU A 157 -1.44 8.18 -5.75
N SER A 158 -0.60 9.20 -5.85
CA SER A 158 0.36 9.62 -4.84
C SER A 158 -0.03 11.01 -4.32
N ILE A 159 -0.15 11.18 -3.01
CA ILE A 159 -0.25 12.49 -2.37
C ILE A 159 1.12 12.82 -1.81
N LEU A 160 1.84 13.68 -2.52
CA LEU A 160 3.19 14.09 -2.19
C LEU A 160 3.10 15.19 -1.14
N VAL A 161 3.64 14.92 0.05
CA VAL A 161 3.77 15.90 1.11
C VAL A 161 5.22 16.32 1.18
N MET A 162 5.47 17.63 1.10
CA MET A 162 6.79 18.21 1.00
C MET A 162 7.07 19.16 2.16
N GLN A 163 8.34 19.29 2.53
CA GLN A 163 8.84 20.28 3.48
C GLN A 163 10.00 21.04 2.86
N LYS A 164 10.27 22.26 3.35
CA LYS A 164 11.47 22.99 2.98
C LYS A 164 12.71 22.33 3.58
N ASP A 165 13.75 22.14 2.77
CA ASP A 165 15.07 21.76 3.25
C ASP A 165 15.84 22.97 3.81
N VAL A 166 17.11 22.76 4.17
CA VAL A 166 17.99 23.82 4.70
C VAL A 166 18.28 24.95 3.71
N LYS A 167 18.02 24.74 2.41
CA LYS A 167 18.18 25.74 1.34
C LYS A 167 16.86 26.43 1.02
N GLY A 168 15.74 25.97 1.59
CA GLY A 168 14.40 26.48 1.32
C GLY A 168 13.69 25.78 0.16
N ASP A 169 14.27 24.72 -0.39
CA ASP A 169 13.69 23.97 -1.50
C ASP A 169 12.66 22.96 -0.98
N TRP A 170 11.55 22.79 -1.71
CA TRP A 170 10.54 21.80 -1.38
C TRP A 170 11.03 20.38 -1.69
N VAL A 171 11.16 19.55 -0.66
CA VAL A 171 11.60 18.15 -0.76
C VAL A 171 10.46 17.22 -0.36
N VAL A 172 10.20 16.22 -1.21
CA VAL A 172 9.19 15.19 -0.97
C VAL A 172 9.55 14.36 0.25
N ASN A 173 8.61 14.28 1.19
CA ASN A 173 8.73 13.41 2.34
C ASN A 173 8.65 11.94 1.88
N PRO A 174 9.60 11.08 2.26
CA PRO A 174 9.58 9.66 1.89
C PRO A 174 8.33 8.90 2.34
N ARG A 175 7.62 9.41 3.36
CA ARG A 175 6.36 8.86 3.89
C ARG A 175 5.11 9.46 3.24
N SER A 176 5.27 10.08 2.06
CA SER A 176 4.14 10.50 1.22
C SER A 176 3.17 9.33 0.96
N ILE A 177 1.92 9.66 0.69
CA ILE A 177 0.83 8.68 0.68
C ILE A 177 0.68 8.09 -0.71
N TYR A 178 0.67 6.76 -0.82
CA TYR A 178 0.37 6.03 -2.05
C TYR A 178 -0.91 5.24 -1.82
N THR A 179 -1.93 5.42 -2.67
CA THR A 179 -3.25 4.83 -2.41
C THR A 179 -4.13 4.70 -3.65
N SER A 180 -5.04 3.72 -3.60
CA SER A 180 -6.20 3.52 -4.48
C SER A 180 -7.49 3.34 -3.68
N THR A 181 -7.48 3.69 -2.39
CA THR A 181 -8.67 3.65 -1.52
C THR A 181 -9.62 4.79 -1.86
N ASN A 182 -10.92 4.57 -1.67
CA ASN A 182 -11.93 5.61 -1.90
C ASN A 182 -11.90 6.73 -0.84
N VAL A 183 -11.55 6.39 0.40
CA VAL A 183 -11.36 7.35 1.50
C VAL A 183 -9.87 7.42 1.83
N ILE A 184 -9.35 8.63 1.87
CA ILE A 184 -7.99 8.92 2.33
C ILE A 184 -8.12 9.43 3.76
N ASN A 185 -7.42 8.76 4.67
CA ASN A 185 -7.24 9.19 6.05
C ASN A 185 -5.89 8.66 6.53
N LYS A 186 -4.86 9.51 6.47
CA LYS A 186 -3.48 9.12 6.77
C LYS A 186 -2.80 10.20 7.59
N THR A 187 -1.99 9.76 8.56
CA THR A 187 -1.14 10.64 9.34
C THR A 187 0.31 10.45 8.91
N ILE A 188 0.97 11.53 8.48
CA ILE A 188 2.40 11.55 8.19
C ILE A 188 3.12 12.05 9.43
N ARG A 189 4.02 11.24 9.96
CA ARG A 189 4.71 11.45 11.25
C ARG A 189 6.21 11.65 11.08
N GLY A 190 6.83 12.10 12.17
CA GLY A 190 8.26 12.39 12.26
C GLY A 190 8.57 13.88 12.15
N PHE A 191 7.60 14.73 12.45
CA PHE A 191 7.77 16.18 12.49
C PHE A 191 7.93 16.68 13.93
N LEU A 192 8.70 17.74 14.09
CA LEU A 192 8.88 18.43 15.37
C LEU A 192 7.62 19.23 15.70
N SER A 193 7.36 19.46 16.99
CA SER A 193 6.26 20.31 17.45
C SER A 193 6.63 21.79 17.38
N VAL A 194 6.92 22.26 16.17
CA VAL A 194 7.17 23.65 15.83
C VAL A 194 6.40 23.99 14.56
N GLU A 195 6.04 25.26 14.39
CA GLU A 195 5.37 25.69 13.15
C GLU A 195 6.31 25.46 11.96
N GLN A 196 5.79 24.80 10.93
CA GLN A 196 6.55 24.48 9.72
C GLN A 196 5.64 24.48 8.49
N ASP A 197 6.20 24.91 7.37
CA ASP A 197 5.49 24.96 6.10
C ASP A 197 5.45 23.59 5.42
N PHE A 198 4.30 23.29 4.84
CA PHE A 198 4.04 22.10 4.04
C PHE A 198 3.52 22.48 2.67
N ALA A 199 3.90 21.68 1.68
CA ALA A 199 3.39 21.73 0.33
C ALA A 199 2.82 20.35 -0.03
N ILE A 200 1.57 20.30 -0.52
CA ILE A 200 0.87 19.06 -0.82
C ILE A 200 0.38 19.08 -2.27
N THR A 201 0.70 18.05 -3.05
CA THR A 201 0.20 17.87 -4.42
C THR A 201 -0.25 16.44 -4.65
N VAL A 202 -1.18 16.25 -5.59
CA VAL A 202 -1.65 14.92 -6.01
C VAL A 202 -1.04 14.58 -7.36
N ARG A 203 -0.51 13.38 -7.48
CA ARG A 203 0.14 12.88 -8.70
C ARG A 203 -0.38 11.50 -9.08
N ASP A 204 -0.62 11.29 -10.37
CA ASP A 204 -0.99 9.96 -10.89
C ASP A 204 0.24 9.16 -11.37
N ARG A 205 0.00 7.93 -11.88
CA ARG A 205 1.04 7.05 -12.43
C ARG A 205 1.66 7.54 -13.76
N TRP A 206 1.02 8.51 -14.42
CA TRP A 206 1.49 9.11 -15.67
C TRP A 206 2.29 10.39 -15.44
N LEU A 207 2.53 10.74 -14.17
CA LEU A 207 3.23 11.94 -13.70
C LEU A 207 2.46 13.24 -13.91
N ASN A 208 1.16 13.16 -14.17
CA ASN A 208 0.33 14.34 -14.09
C ASN A 208 0.22 14.75 -12.62
N THR A 209 0.44 16.03 -12.36
CA THR A 209 0.56 16.58 -11.01
C THR A 209 -0.34 17.80 -10.91
N THR A 210 -1.09 17.92 -9.82
CA THR A 210 -1.95 19.07 -9.57
C THR A 210 -1.13 20.30 -9.18
N ASP A 211 -1.81 21.44 -9.04
CA ASP A 211 -1.25 22.55 -8.27
C ASP A 211 -0.98 22.13 -6.81
N THR A 212 -0.42 23.04 -6.03
CA THR A 212 0.12 22.78 -4.70
C THR A 212 -0.68 23.50 -3.62
N ILE A 213 -1.12 22.75 -2.61
CA ILE A 213 -1.67 23.31 -1.37
C ILE A 213 -0.50 23.69 -0.48
N PHE A 214 -0.36 24.98 -0.17
CA PHE A 214 0.60 25.47 0.82
C PHE A 214 -0.11 25.74 2.15
N THR A 215 0.46 25.24 3.25
CA THR A 215 -0.08 25.45 4.60
C THR A 215 1.03 25.46 5.63
N SER A 216 0.84 26.18 6.73
CA SER A 216 1.74 26.20 7.88
C SER A 216 1.04 25.51 9.05
N ILE A 217 1.65 24.45 9.58
CA ILE A 217 1.06 23.61 10.62
C ILE A 217 2.08 23.43 11.74
N THR A 218 1.61 23.49 12.99
CA THR A 218 2.38 23.07 14.17
C THR A 218 1.91 21.66 14.57
N PRO A 219 2.68 20.60 14.29
CA PRO A 219 2.39 19.25 14.77
C PRO A 219 2.24 19.20 16.29
N LEU A 220 1.37 18.33 16.79
CA LEU A 220 1.27 18.12 18.23
C LEU A 220 2.48 17.32 18.71
N GLU A 221 3.01 17.65 19.87
CA GLU A 221 4.12 16.92 20.48
C GLU A 221 3.76 15.43 20.70
N GLU A 222 4.64 14.52 20.30
CA GLU A 222 4.47 13.07 20.52
C GLU A 222 5.81 12.46 20.93
N PHE A 223 5.77 11.68 22.01
CA PHE A 223 6.90 10.91 22.48
C PHE A 223 6.52 9.45 22.66
N THR A 224 7.52 8.60 22.49
CA THR A 224 7.48 7.18 22.82
C THR A 224 7.45 7.02 24.35
N LEU A 225 6.45 6.31 24.89
CA LEU A 225 6.44 5.97 26.32
C LEU A 225 7.49 4.89 26.59
N PRO A 226 8.35 5.03 27.62
CA PRO A 226 9.42 4.08 27.88
C PRO A 226 8.87 2.73 28.34
N LYS A 227 9.21 1.67 27.60
CA LYS A 227 8.82 0.28 27.88
C LYS A 227 9.23 -0.22 29.27
N SER A 228 10.23 0.40 29.91
CA SER A 228 10.62 0.10 31.30
C SER A 228 9.50 0.35 32.31
N GLY A 229 8.48 1.15 31.95
CA GLY A 229 7.27 1.35 32.76
C GLY A 229 6.21 0.28 32.56
N TYR A 230 6.29 -0.53 31.49
CA TYR A 230 5.22 -1.44 31.11
C TYR A 230 5.17 -2.65 32.02
N LYS A 231 3.96 -2.98 32.47
CA LYS A 231 3.71 -4.13 33.34
C LYS A 231 2.40 -4.80 32.95
N HIS A 232 2.38 -6.12 33.10
CA HIS A 232 1.13 -6.86 33.10
C HIS A 232 0.28 -6.40 34.28
N PHE A 233 -0.97 -6.04 34.02
CA PHE A 233 -1.92 -5.60 35.05
C PHE A 233 -3.19 -6.44 34.96
N PRO A 234 -3.13 -7.74 35.30
CA PRO A 234 -4.26 -8.63 35.13
C PRO A 234 -5.43 -8.19 36.02
N LEU A 235 -6.60 -8.03 35.41
CA LEU A 235 -7.85 -7.77 36.10
C LEU A 235 -8.79 -8.99 36.01
N PRO A 236 -9.76 -9.16 36.93
CA PRO A 236 -10.77 -10.20 36.76
C PRO A 236 -11.49 -10.05 35.41
N GLY A 237 -11.69 -11.17 34.71
CA GLY A 237 -12.25 -11.16 33.36
C GLY A 237 -11.23 -11.02 32.23
N ASP A 238 -9.98 -10.62 32.51
CA ASP A 238 -8.90 -10.75 31.53
C ASP A 238 -8.66 -12.22 31.18
N THR A 239 -8.29 -12.48 29.94
CA THR A 239 -8.09 -13.85 29.47
C THR A 239 -6.81 -14.43 30.02
N LYS A 240 -6.89 -15.68 30.48
CA LYS A 240 -5.72 -16.43 30.94
C LYS A 240 -4.63 -16.43 29.87
N THR A 241 -3.37 -16.23 30.29
CA THR A 241 -2.23 -16.17 29.39
C THR A 241 -1.74 -17.56 29.02
N HIS A 242 -1.07 -17.70 27.87
CA HIS A 242 -0.34 -18.91 27.53
C HIS A 242 0.77 -19.16 28.58
N PRO A 243 1.08 -20.42 28.96
CA PRO A 243 2.04 -20.71 30.04
C PRO A 243 3.46 -20.16 29.82
N THR A 244 3.91 -20.09 28.56
CA THR A 244 5.28 -19.66 28.22
C THR A 244 5.35 -18.31 27.51
N ALA A 245 4.33 -17.95 26.73
CA ALA A 245 4.27 -16.74 25.92
C ALA A 245 3.48 -15.68 26.69
N ILE A 246 4.13 -15.14 27.72
CA ILE A 246 3.51 -14.30 28.74
C ILE A 246 3.54 -12.81 28.34
N PRO A 247 2.73 -11.94 28.98
CA PRO A 247 2.61 -10.53 28.61
C PRO A 247 3.93 -9.74 28.55
N ALA A 248 4.94 -10.12 29.34
CA ALA A 248 6.25 -9.50 29.31
C ALA A 248 6.93 -9.57 27.93
N GLY A 249 6.55 -10.53 27.09
CA GLY A 249 7.02 -10.62 25.71
C GLY A 249 6.54 -9.47 24.82
N MET A 250 5.51 -8.69 25.20
CA MET A 250 5.03 -7.57 24.39
C MET A 250 5.93 -6.31 24.47
N TRP A 251 6.97 -6.29 25.29
CA TRP A 251 7.81 -5.11 25.46
C TRP A 251 9.28 -5.45 25.75
N ASP A 252 9.76 -6.56 25.17
CA ASP A 252 11.14 -7.02 25.33
C ASP A 252 12.04 -6.73 24.10
N GLY A 253 11.47 -6.10 23.07
CA GLY A 253 12.13 -5.76 21.81
C GLY A 253 12.09 -6.87 20.77
N ASN A 254 11.47 -8.02 21.06
CA ASN A 254 11.32 -9.11 20.12
C ASN A 254 9.93 -9.13 19.48
N ILE A 255 9.89 -9.08 18.15
CA ILE A 255 8.63 -9.06 17.39
C ILE A 255 8.26 -10.42 16.79
N MET A 256 9.08 -11.46 16.99
CA MET A 256 9.04 -12.68 16.19
C MET A 256 9.23 -13.97 16.97
N ASP A 257 10.11 -14.03 17.96
CA ASP A 257 10.60 -15.29 18.49
C ASP A 257 9.72 -15.84 19.59
N TRP A 258 9.30 -17.08 19.46
CA TRP A 258 8.68 -17.81 20.56
C TRP A 258 9.73 -18.15 21.64
N PRO A 259 9.43 -18.03 22.96
CA PRO A 259 8.19 -17.53 23.57
C PRO A 259 8.28 -16.04 23.96
N LYS A 260 9.17 -15.26 23.35
CA LYS A 260 9.33 -13.81 23.53
C LYS A 260 8.26 -13.03 22.76
N VAL A 261 7.02 -13.42 23.00
CA VAL A 261 5.78 -12.89 22.44
C VAL A 261 4.68 -13.15 23.47
N PHE A 262 3.53 -12.52 23.29
CA PHE A 262 2.37 -12.76 24.13
C PHE A 262 1.29 -13.52 23.38
N LEU A 263 0.87 -14.64 23.95
CA LEU A 263 -0.37 -15.31 23.58
C LEU A 263 -1.28 -15.44 24.79
N THR A 264 -2.58 -15.31 24.56
CA THR A 264 -3.60 -15.82 25.48
C THR A 264 -3.81 -17.33 25.32
N ASP A 265 -4.37 -17.99 26.34
CA ASP A 265 -4.74 -19.41 26.31
C ASP A 265 -5.87 -19.66 25.29
N GLY A 266 -5.56 -20.35 24.20
CA GLY A 266 -6.50 -20.64 23.12
C GLY A 266 -7.62 -21.63 23.48
N ALA A 267 -7.57 -22.25 24.65
CA ALA A 267 -8.67 -23.06 25.16
C ALA A 267 -9.83 -22.20 25.71
N VAL A 268 -9.59 -20.91 25.97
CA VAL A 268 -10.64 -19.99 26.40
C VAL A 268 -11.52 -19.62 25.19
N PRO A 269 -12.84 -19.84 25.25
CA PRO A 269 -13.72 -19.44 24.15
C PRO A 269 -14.06 -17.95 24.22
N GLY A 270 -14.42 -17.37 23.07
CA GLY A 270 -14.96 -16.02 22.99
C GLY A 270 -13.91 -14.93 22.76
N GLN A 271 -14.19 -13.73 23.27
CA GLN A 271 -13.31 -12.58 23.12
C GLN A 271 -12.12 -12.67 24.07
N HIS A 272 -10.96 -12.21 23.61
CA HIS A 272 -9.73 -12.28 24.38
C HIS A 272 -9.32 -10.88 24.85
N VAL A 273 -8.96 -10.76 26.12
CA VAL A 273 -8.70 -9.47 26.78
C VAL A 273 -7.37 -9.52 27.52
N VAL A 274 -6.59 -8.46 27.42
CA VAL A 274 -5.38 -8.24 28.23
C VAL A 274 -5.31 -6.79 28.70
N THR A 275 -4.90 -6.58 29.95
CA THR A 275 -4.71 -5.26 30.54
C THR A 275 -3.25 -5.01 30.92
N ILE A 276 -2.78 -3.80 30.62
CA ILE A 276 -1.38 -3.38 30.69
C ILE A 276 -1.32 -2.04 31.43
N ASP A 277 -0.42 -1.92 32.42
CA ASP A 277 -0.03 -0.65 33.02
C ASP A 277 1.14 -0.07 32.21
N THR A 278 0.99 1.13 31.64
CA THR A 278 2.08 1.81 30.91
C THR A 278 3.09 2.51 31.84
N GLY A 279 2.80 2.57 33.14
CA GLY A 279 3.66 3.11 34.19
C GLY A 279 3.53 4.63 34.39
N VAL A 280 2.86 5.34 33.47
CA VAL A 280 2.72 6.80 33.51
C VAL A 280 1.31 7.23 33.11
N LEU A 281 0.79 8.28 33.75
CA LEU A 281 -0.48 8.91 33.38
C LEU A 281 -0.21 10.01 32.36
N LYS A 282 -0.61 9.82 31.10
CA LYS A 282 -0.35 10.74 29.99
C LYS A 282 -1.51 10.76 28.99
N ARG A 283 -1.65 11.85 28.23
CA ARG A 283 -2.54 11.86 27.06
C ARG A 283 -1.89 10.99 25.98
N MET A 284 -2.50 9.85 25.67
CA MET A 284 -1.95 8.91 24.69
C MET A 284 -2.45 9.26 23.29
N SER A 285 -1.58 9.09 22.28
CA SER A 285 -1.89 9.41 20.90
C SER A 285 -2.19 8.18 20.04
N ARG A 286 -1.49 7.07 20.30
CA ARG A 286 -1.61 5.82 19.55
C ARG A 286 -0.87 4.68 20.25
N MET A 287 -1.14 3.46 19.78
CA MET A 287 -0.32 2.30 20.06
C MET A 287 0.07 1.63 18.74
N VAL A 288 1.35 1.31 18.61
CA VAL A 288 1.83 0.40 17.57
C VAL A 288 1.78 -1.02 18.11
N ILE A 289 1.16 -1.93 17.36
CA ILE A 289 1.12 -3.37 17.65
C ILE A 289 1.86 -4.09 16.52
N TRP A 290 2.87 -4.87 16.89
CA TRP A 290 3.43 -5.90 16.02
C TRP A 290 2.76 -7.21 16.39
N ASP A 291 1.98 -7.77 15.48
CA ASP A 291 1.40 -9.10 15.65
C ASP A 291 2.51 -10.17 15.70
N TYR A 292 2.26 -11.31 16.34
CA TYR A 292 3.21 -12.43 16.31
C TYR A 292 3.11 -13.19 14.97
N PRO A 293 4.19 -13.29 14.17
CA PRO A 293 4.16 -14.09 12.95
C PRO A 293 4.38 -15.58 13.25
N GLU A 294 3.31 -16.35 13.05
CA GLU A 294 3.27 -17.79 13.28
C GLU A 294 4.09 -18.57 12.24
N TYR A 295 4.51 -19.77 12.62
CA TYR A 295 5.20 -20.71 11.73
C TYR A 295 4.18 -21.57 10.97
N TYR A 296 3.80 -21.13 9.77
CA TYR A 296 2.93 -21.91 8.86
C TYR A 296 3.63 -22.17 7.53
N ASN A 297 3.90 -21.11 6.74
CA ASN A 297 4.64 -21.16 5.48
C ASN A 297 5.85 -20.22 5.57
N GLY A 298 6.68 -20.44 6.59
CA GLY A 298 7.60 -19.42 7.09
C GLY A 298 6.93 -18.54 8.14
N ARG A 299 7.43 -17.32 8.32
CA ARG A 299 6.86 -16.32 9.23
C ARG A 299 5.63 -15.67 8.61
N THR A 300 4.44 -16.05 9.08
CA THR A 300 3.17 -15.63 8.48
C THR A 300 2.40 -14.70 9.40
N TYR A 301 2.07 -13.49 8.89
CA TYR A 301 1.18 -12.53 9.54
C TYR A 301 -0.24 -12.65 9.01
N TYR A 302 -1.19 -11.91 9.63
CA TYR A 302 -2.61 -11.99 9.33
C TYR A 302 -3.15 -13.42 9.47
N TYR A 303 -2.66 -14.12 10.50
CA TYR A 303 -2.90 -15.54 10.73
C TYR A 303 -3.29 -15.80 12.19
N THR A 304 -4.09 -16.86 12.40
CA THR A 304 -4.56 -17.34 13.72
C THR A 304 -4.90 -16.21 14.71
N GLY A 305 -4.06 -16.00 15.73
CA GLY A 305 -4.30 -15.11 16.85
C GLY A 305 -3.96 -13.64 16.60
N ASN A 306 -3.45 -13.29 15.42
CA ASN A 306 -3.22 -11.89 15.05
C ASN A 306 -4.54 -11.11 15.11
N LEU A 307 -4.47 -9.86 15.57
CA LEU A 307 -5.65 -9.04 15.75
C LEU A 307 -6.31 -8.72 14.39
N LYS A 308 -7.63 -8.86 14.31
CA LYS A 308 -8.41 -8.48 13.12
C LYS A 308 -9.42 -7.41 13.46
N GLU A 309 -10.43 -7.70 14.28
CA GLU A 309 -11.38 -6.72 14.79
C GLU A 309 -11.15 -6.62 16.29
N PHE A 310 -10.87 -5.42 16.80
CA PHE A 310 -10.54 -5.24 18.20
C PHE A 310 -10.78 -3.82 18.68
N GLU A 311 -10.81 -3.65 20.00
CA GLU A 311 -10.93 -2.35 20.64
C GLU A 311 -9.75 -2.12 21.58
N ILE A 312 -9.39 -0.85 21.74
CA ILE A 312 -8.46 -0.43 22.78
C ILE A 312 -9.21 0.52 23.71
N TRP A 313 -9.12 0.23 25.00
CA TRP A 313 -9.72 1.01 26.07
C TRP A 313 -8.64 1.55 27.00
N GLY A 314 -8.86 2.75 27.53
CA GLY A 314 -7.97 3.43 28.43
C GLY A 314 -8.62 3.72 29.77
N SER A 315 -7.85 3.64 30.85
CA SER A 315 -8.25 4.15 32.17
C SER A 315 -7.11 4.86 32.88
N ALA A 316 -7.44 5.87 33.69
CA ALA A 316 -6.51 6.43 34.68
C ALA A 316 -6.47 5.57 35.96
N ASN A 317 -7.62 5.02 36.37
CA ASN A 317 -7.81 4.22 37.58
C ASN A 317 -8.94 3.21 37.32
N PRO A 318 -8.64 2.02 36.75
CA PRO A 318 -9.67 1.05 36.39
C PRO A 318 -10.31 0.46 37.64
N ASN A 319 -11.59 0.09 37.54
CA ASN A 319 -12.26 -0.68 38.58
C ASN A 319 -11.50 -2.01 38.81
N PRO A 320 -11.04 -2.32 40.04
CA PRO A 320 -10.27 -3.52 40.33
C PRO A 320 -11.06 -4.82 40.12
N ASP A 321 -12.39 -4.77 40.01
CA ASP A 321 -13.21 -5.93 39.64
C ASP A 321 -13.09 -6.30 38.15
N GLY A 322 -12.41 -5.48 37.35
CA GLY A 322 -12.15 -5.72 35.94
C GLY A 322 -13.32 -5.45 35.00
N SER A 323 -14.45 -4.97 35.51
CA SER A 323 -15.59 -4.55 34.68
C SER A 323 -15.19 -3.45 33.70
N LEU A 324 -15.74 -3.53 32.48
CA LEU A 324 -15.58 -2.50 31.46
C LEU A 324 -16.69 -1.45 31.62
N ASP A 325 -16.59 -0.69 32.71
CA ASP A 325 -17.59 0.30 33.16
C ASP A 325 -17.15 1.75 32.87
N GLY A 326 -17.77 2.73 33.56
CA GLY A 326 -17.44 4.15 33.41
C GLY A 326 -16.03 4.55 33.85
N THR A 327 -15.24 3.64 34.42
CA THR A 327 -13.81 3.87 34.68
C THR A 327 -12.95 3.71 33.41
N TRP A 328 -13.52 3.22 32.32
CA TRP A 328 -12.86 3.05 31.03
C TRP A 328 -13.40 4.01 29.97
N VAL A 329 -12.49 4.50 29.13
CA VAL A 329 -12.80 5.27 27.93
C VAL A 329 -12.37 4.46 26.71
N LYS A 330 -13.27 4.27 25.74
CA LYS A 330 -12.91 3.63 24.48
C LYS A 330 -12.01 4.57 23.69
N LEU A 331 -10.78 4.14 23.40
CA LEU A 331 -9.82 4.91 22.62
C LEU A 331 -9.99 4.69 21.12
N GLY A 332 -10.54 3.54 20.72
CA GLY A 332 -10.97 3.28 19.35
C GLY A 332 -11.45 1.85 19.12
N THR A 333 -12.07 1.66 17.96
CA THR A 333 -12.45 0.37 17.39
C THR A 333 -11.73 0.23 16.06
N TYR A 334 -11.05 -0.90 15.86
CA TYR A 334 -10.11 -1.09 14.77
C TYR A 334 -10.42 -2.37 13.99
N ASN A 335 -10.13 -2.31 12.69
CA ASN A 335 -10.18 -3.46 11.80
C ASN A 335 -8.89 -3.53 10.98
N ALA A 336 -8.07 -4.56 11.22
CA ALA A 336 -6.87 -4.82 10.44
C ALA A 336 -7.23 -5.38 9.06
N THR A 337 -6.68 -4.74 8.03
CA THR A 337 -6.86 -5.12 6.63
C THR A 337 -5.54 -5.60 6.06
N LYS A 338 -5.55 -6.77 5.43
CA LYS A 338 -4.43 -7.27 4.64
C LYS A 338 -4.33 -6.48 3.32
N PRO A 339 -3.20 -5.80 3.02
CA PRO A 339 -3.05 -4.99 1.81
C PRO A 339 -3.45 -5.70 0.52
N SER A 340 -3.01 -6.95 0.35
CA SER A 340 -3.27 -7.73 -0.85
C SER A 340 -4.73 -8.18 -1.02
N GLY A 341 -5.51 -8.20 0.07
CA GLY A 341 -6.83 -8.81 0.09
C GLY A 341 -6.86 -10.34 -0.11
N LEU A 342 -5.70 -11.01 -0.14
CA LEU A 342 -5.61 -12.47 -0.33
C LEU A 342 -6.30 -13.24 0.81
N PRO A 343 -6.79 -14.46 0.52
CA PRO A 343 -7.49 -15.28 1.51
C PRO A 343 -6.62 -15.63 2.73
N PHE A 344 -7.26 -16.17 3.77
CA PHE A 344 -6.59 -16.65 4.97
C PHE A 344 -5.55 -17.73 4.63
N GLY A 345 -4.37 -17.65 5.25
CA GLY A 345 -3.25 -18.58 4.99
C GLY A 345 -2.32 -18.18 3.83
N GLU A 346 -2.68 -17.16 3.05
CA GLU A 346 -1.83 -16.60 1.97
C GLU A 346 -1.28 -15.22 2.34
N GLN A 347 -0.07 -14.91 1.88
CA GLN A 347 0.64 -13.67 2.19
C GLN A 347 1.55 -13.25 1.02
N THR A 348 1.49 -11.99 0.62
CA THR A 348 2.45 -11.38 -0.32
C THR A 348 3.64 -10.76 0.41
N ALA A 349 4.69 -10.39 -0.33
CA ALA A 349 5.79 -9.60 0.23
C ALA A 349 5.32 -8.24 0.77
N GLU A 350 4.32 -7.61 0.15
CA GLU A 350 3.73 -6.36 0.62
C GLU A 350 3.02 -6.54 1.96
N ASP A 351 2.26 -7.62 2.11
CA ASP A 351 1.59 -7.97 3.37
C ASP A 351 2.62 -8.14 4.49
N TYR A 352 3.67 -8.92 4.23
CA TYR A 352 4.76 -9.16 5.17
C TYR A 352 5.45 -7.86 5.58
N ASN A 353 5.87 -7.05 4.61
CA ASN A 353 6.57 -5.78 4.86
C ASN A 353 5.71 -4.78 5.64
N THR A 354 4.39 -4.78 5.39
CA THR A 354 3.45 -3.94 6.14
C THR A 354 3.34 -4.40 7.60
N ALA A 355 3.19 -5.70 7.82
CA ALA A 355 3.00 -6.24 9.16
C ALA A 355 4.28 -6.18 10.02
N VAL A 356 5.45 -6.46 9.44
CA VAL A 356 6.73 -6.40 10.16
C VAL A 356 7.12 -4.97 10.56
N ALA A 357 6.62 -3.96 9.83
CA ALA A 357 6.78 -2.55 10.21
C ALA A 357 5.94 -2.16 11.45
N GLY A 358 4.92 -2.96 11.78
CA GLY A 358 3.99 -2.74 12.88
C GLY A 358 2.79 -1.89 12.49
N PHE A 359 1.63 -2.21 13.07
CA PHE A 359 0.39 -1.48 12.80
C PHE A 359 0.19 -0.37 13.81
N SER A 360 0.09 0.87 13.35
CA SER A 360 -0.17 2.03 14.21
C SER A 360 -1.67 2.29 14.33
N TRP A 361 -2.18 2.24 15.55
CA TRP A 361 -3.59 2.44 15.88
C TRP A 361 -3.76 3.76 16.62
N ASP A 362 -4.29 4.76 15.93
CA ASP A 362 -4.50 6.10 16.47
C ASP A 362 -5.64 6.10 17.48
N PHE A 363 -5.42 6.76 18.62
CA PHE A 363 -6.43 6.94 19.66
C PHE A 363 -7.26 8.19 19.38
N ASP A 364 -8.45 8.24 19.96
CA ASP A 364 -9.24 9.47 20.02
C ASP A 364 -8.41 10.59 20.65
N ALA A 365 -8.15 11.65 19.88
CA ALA A 365 -7.36 12.80 20.31
C ALA A 365 -7.99 13.57 21.48
N THR A 366 -9.28 13.36 21.74
CA THR A 366 -10.02 13.96 22.85
C THR A 366 -9.94 13.14 24.14
N ALA A 367 -9.31 11.96 24.10
CA ALA A 367 -9.19 11.10 25.26
C ALA A 367 -8.49 11.81 26.44
N PRO A 368 -8.96 11.58 27.69
CA PRO A 368 -8.29 12.11 28.88
C PRO A 368 -6.92 11.44 29.08
N PRO A 369 -6.10 11.91 30.03
CA PRO A 369 -4.90 11.20 30.43
C PRO A 369 -5.21 9.75 30.86
N ILE A 370 -4.50 8.79 30.27
CA ILE A 370 -4.62 7.34 30.49
C ILE A 370 -3.32 6.81 31.09
N ARG A 371 -3.41 5.73 31.86
CA ARG A 371 -2.25 4.94 32.32
C ARG A 371 -2.40 3.47 31.99
N TYR A 372 -3.60 2.93 32.14
CA TYR A 372 -3.91 1.53 31.91
C TYR A 372 -4.56 1.38 30.54
N LEU A 373 -4.04 0.46 29.74
CA LEU A 373 -4.59 0.09 28.45
C LEU A 373 -5.16 -1.32 28.51
N ARG A 374 -6.32 -1.52 27.90
CA ARG A 374 -6.95 -2.82 27.75
C ARG A 374 -7.21 -3.08 26.27
N ILE A 375 -6.67 -4.18 25.76
CA ILE A 375 -6.87 -4.63 24.39
C ILE A 375 -7.95 -5.71 24.42
N VAL A 376 -9.01 -5.52 23.65
CA VAL A 376 -10.13 -6.46 23.53
C VAL A 376 -10.16 -7.01 22.10
N SER A 377 -9.65 -8.22 21.90
CA SER A 377 -9.74 -8.95 20.64
C SER A 377 -11.16 -9.47 20.45
N ILE A 378 -11.92 -8.82 19.57
CA ILE A 378 -13.28 -9.23 19.19
C ILE A 378 -13.19 -10.41 18.21
N LYS A 379 -12.27 -10.28 17.24
CA LYS A 379 -12.04 -11.24 16.16
C LYS A 379 -10.56 -11.27 15.83
N ASN A 380 -10.02 -12.47 15.67
CA ASN A 380 -8.67 -12.68 15.15
C ASN A 380 -8.75 -13.19 13.71
N TRP A 381 -7.61 -13.39 13.05
CA TRP A 381 -7.59 -13.89 11.67
C TRP A 381 -8.06 -15.35 11.54
N GLY A 382 -7.96 -16.15 12.60
CA GLY A 382 -8.53 -17.50 12.70
C GLY A 382 -10.04 -17.57 12.97
N GLY A 383 -10.71 -16.43 13.19
CA GLY A 383 -12.12 -16.34 13.54
C GLY A 383 -12.35 -15.75 14.92
N ILE A 384 -12.17 -16.51 15.98
CA ILE A 384 -12.32 -16.05 17.38
C ILE A 384 -11.39 -16.88 18.27
N GLY A 385 -11.10 -16.42 19.48
CA GLY A 385 -10.20 -17.09 20.42
C GLY A 385 -8.88 -16.35 20.56
N THR A 386 -7.77 -17.09 20.54
CA THR A 386 -6.41 -16.62 20.87
C THR A 386 -6.07 -15.22 20.34
N MET A 387 -5.49 -14.39 21.18
CA MET A 387 -4.77 -13.17 20.83
C MET A 387 -3.27 -13.48 20.81
N ALA A 388 -2.55 -13.00 19.80
CA ALA A 388 -1.12 -13.23 19.60
C ALA A 388 -0.41 -11.93 19.18
N ILE A 389 0.34 -11.34 20.10
CA ILE A 389 1.05 -10.07 19.93
C ILE A 389 2.55 -10.32 20.10
N GLY A 390 3.33 -9.87 19.13
CA GLY A 390 4.79 -9.86 19.22
C GLY A 390 5.26 -8.76 20.17
N GLU A 391 4.92 -7.51 19.87
CA GLU A 391 5.39 -6.35 20.64
C GLU A 391 4.33 -5.23 20.59
N ILE A 392 4.36 -4.33 21.58
CA ILE A 392 3.62 -3.07 21.58
C ILE A 392 4.53 -1.87 21.83
N GLN A 393 4.12 -0.71 21.33
CA GLN A 393 4.73 0.57 21.70
C GLN A 393 3.65 1.65 21.78
N VAL A 394 3.50 2.26 22.96
CA VAL A 394 2.56 3.36 23.21
C VAL A 394 3.26 4.70 23.02
N TYR A 395 2.54 5.65 22.45
CA TYR A 395 2.98 7.04 22.28
C TYR A 395 1.98 7.98 22.95
N GLY A 396 2.47 9.15 23.35
CA GLY A 396 1.65 10.17 23.97
C GLY A 396 2.31 11.52 24.01
N ALA A 397 1.60 12.48 24.57
CA ALA A 397 2.05 13.84 24.79
C ALA A 397 2.11 14.16 26.28
N ASN A 398 2.82 15.22 26.62
CA ASN A 398 3.01 15.61 28.01
C ASN A 398 1.75 16.05 28.73
#